data_AF-A0A968U1X1-F1
#
_entry.id   AF-A0A968U1X1-F1
#
_cell.length_a   1.000
_cell.length_b   1.000
_cell.length_c   1.000
_cell.angle_alpha   90.00
_cell.angle_beta   90.00
_cell.angle_gamma   90.00
#
_symmetry.space_group_name_H-M   'P 1'
#
loop_
_entity.id
_entity.type
_entity.pdbx_description
1 polymer ?
#
loop_
_entity_poly.entity_id
_entity_poly.type
_entity_poly.pdbx_seq_one_letter_code
_entity_poly.pdbx_strand_id
1 'polypeptide(L)'
;MEAQDFLGLIHPAIAVFFVFPLIGMVVNFAWQTRQRRLQTQAGDKSKIPPVVGKEHLVLGRWLTGGVVGVTLLALAYSVVFGSGGFISQQQGG
;
A
#
# COMPACT_ATOMS: atom_id res chain seq x y z
N MET A 1 -25.46 0.71 15.20
CA MET A 1 -24.05 0.83 14.79
C MET A 1 -23.59 2.20 15.22
N GLU A 2 -22.72 2.29 16.23
CA GLU A 2 -22.14 3.56 16.65
C GLU A 2 -21.19 4.10 15.57
N ALA A 3 -21.01 5.42 15.50
CA ALA A 3 -20.10 6.05 14.55
C ALA A 3 -18.64 5.56 14.70
N GLN A 4 -18.27 5.03 15.87
CA GLN A 4 -16.97 4.42 16.15
C GLN A 4 -16.75 3.10 15.42
N ASP A 5 -17.78 2.24 15.30
CA ASP A 5 -17.68 0.99 14.52
C ASP A 5 -17.45 1.29 13.03
N PHE A 6 -18.07 2.35 12.51
CA PHE A 6 -17.91 2.77 11.12
C PHE A 6 -16.49 3.27 10.84
N LEU A 7 -15.89 4.04 11.75
CA LEU A 7 -14.50 4.50 11.67
C LEU A 7 -13.49 3.34 11.75
N GLY A 8 -13.75 2.33 12.57
CA GLY A 8 -12.92 1.11 12.65
C GLY A 8 -12.92 0.28 11.36
N LEU A 9 -14.01 0.29 10.59
CA LEU A 9 -14.17 -0.43 9.32
C LEU A 9 -13.61 0.31 8.10
N ILE A 10 -13.59 1.64 8.12
CA ILE A 10 -13.05 2.46 7.03
C ILE A 10 -11.55 2.18 6.83
N HIS A 11 -10.82 2.00 7.92
CA HIS A 11 -9.37 1.84 7.91
C HIS A 11 -8.89 0.62 7.10
N PRO A 12 -9.40 -0.61 7.34
CA PRO A 12 -9.09 -1.77 6.50
C PRO A 12 -9.71 -1.68 5.10
N ALA A 13 -10.87 -1.04 4.93
CA ALA A 13 -11.50 -0.91 3.61
C ALA A 13 -10.63 -0.08 2.63
N ILE A 14 -10.07 1.04 3.09
CA ILE A 14 -9.17 1.88 2.28
C ILE A 14 -7.93 1.10 1.84
N ALA A 15 -7.34 0.32 2.75
CA ALA A 15 -6.19 -0.52 2.43
C ALA A 15 -6.52 -1.52 1.31
N VAL A 16 -7.70 -2.14 1.38
CA VAL A 16 -8.11 -3.15 0.38
C VAL A 16 -8.38 -2.53 -0.99
N PHE A 17 -9.09 -1.40 -1.04
CA PHE A 17 -9.48 -0.78 -2.31
C PHE A 17 -8.34 -0.03 -3.01
N PHE A 18 -7.35 0.49 -2.27
CA PHE A 18 -6.28 1.29 -2.86
C PHE A 18 -4.92 0.57 -2.87
N VAL A 19 -4.51 -0.04 -1.76
CA VAL A 19 -3.15 -0.59 -1.64
C VAL A 19 -3.00 -1.88 -2.45
N PHE A 20 -3.96 -2.81 -2.36
CA PHE A 20 -3.85 -4.08 -3.10
C PHE A 20 -3.84 -3.92 -4.63
N PRO A 21 -4.71 -3.10 -5.26
CA PRO A 21 -4.62 -2.84 -6.69
C PRO A 21 -3.30 -2.17 -7.08
N LEU A 22 -2.79 -1.23 -6.26
CA LEU A 22 -1.49 -0.59 -6.48
C LEU A 22 -0.33 -1.59 -6.47
N ILE A 23 -0.34 -2.56 -5.54
CA ILE A 23 0.65 -3.64 -5.51
C ILE A 23 0.66 -4.41 -6.83
N GLY A 24 -0.51 -4.81 -7.32
CA GLY A 24 -0.63 -5.54 -8.59
C GLY A 24 -0.05 -4.77 -9.78
N MET A 25 -0.34 -3.47 -9.87
CA MET A 25 0.22 -2.60 -10.91
C MET A 25 1.74 -2.49 -10.80
N VAL A 26 2.27 -2.22 -9.60
CA VAL A 26 3.71 -2.07 -9.37
C VAL A 26 4.47 -3.35 -9.74
N VAL A 27 3.94 -4.52 -9.36
CA VAL A 27 4.52 -5.84 -9.70
C VAL A 27 4.50 -6.08 -11.20
N ASN A 28 3.40 -5.72 -11.89
CA ASN A 28 3.31 -5.85 -13.33
C ASN A 28 4.39 -5.01 -14.05
N PHE A 29 4.56 -3.73 -13.68
CA PHE A 29 5.60 -2.88 -14.26
C PHE A 29 7.02 -3.32 -13.89
N ALA A 30 7.23 -3.87 -12.69
CA ALA A 30 8.50 -4.49 -12.30
C ALA A 30 8.83 -5.67 -13.21
N TRP A 31 7.84 -6.52 -13.48
CA TRP A 31 7.98 -7.68 -14.35
C TRP A 31 8.28 -7.27 -15.80
N GLN A 32 7.56 -6.29 -16.34
CA GLN A 32 7.84 -5.74 -17.67
C GLN A 32 9.26 -5.16 -17.78
N THR A 33 9.71 -4.43 -16.75
CA THR A 33 11.08 -3.90 -16.69
C THR A 33 12.11 -5.02 -16.72
N ARG A 34 11.87 -6.12 -16.00
CA ARG A 34 12.72 -7.31 -16.01
C ARG A 34 12.71 -8.01 -17.37
N GLN A 35 11.55 -8.25 -17.96
CA GLN A 35 11.42 -8.88 -19.28
C GLN A 35 12.14 -8.08 -20.36
N ARG A 36 12.04 -6.75 -20.33
CA ARG A 36 12.75 -5.87 -21.26
C ARG A 36 14.27 -6.03 -21.17
N ARG A 37 14.82 -6.12 -19.95
CA ARG A 37 16.26 -6.36 -19.73
C ARG A 37 16.70 -7.70 -20.32
N LEU A 38 15.91 -8.75 -20.11
CA LEU A 38 16.19 -10.08 -20.66
C LEU A 38 16.14 -10.10 -22.19
N GLN A 39 15.13 -9.48 -22.80
CA GLN A 39 15.02 -9.38 -24.26
C GLN A 39 16.18 -8.60 -24.88
N THR A 40 16.59 -7.50 -24.24
CA THR A 40 17.73 -6.71 -24.71
C THR A 40 19.05 -7.49 -24.59
N GLN A 41 19.22 -8.31 -23.55
CA GLN A 41 20.38 -9.18 -23.38
C GLN A 41 20.44 -10.31 -24.41
N ALA A 42 19.28 -10.81 -24.86
CA ALA A 42 19.17 -11.82 -25.90
C ALA A 42 19.47 -11.28 -27.32
N GLY A 43 19.73 -9.97 -27.47
CA GLY A 43 19.98 -9.32 -28.76
C GLY A 43 18.70 -8.94 -29.53
N ASP A 44 17.52 -9.24 -28.97
CA ASP A 44 16.23 -8.93 -29.58
C ASP A 44 15.77 -7.50 -29.29
N LYS A 45 15.12 -6.87 -30.28
CA LYS A 45 14.43 -5.59 -30.07
C LYS A 45 13.22 -5.83 -29.17
N SER A 46 13.29 -5.34 -27.93
CA SER A 46 12.18 -5.45 -26.99
C SER A 46 10.96 -4.68 -27.48
N LYS A 47 9.79 -5.33 -27.49
CA LYS A 47 8.49 -4.70 -27.76
C LYS A 47 7.97 -3.91 -26.55
N ILE A 48 8.62 -4.03 -25.40
CA ILE A 48 8.23 -3.37 -24.15
C ILE A 48 8.79 -1.94 -24.17
N PRO A 49 7.94 -0.92 -23.96
CA PRO A 49 8.37 0.47 -23.96
C PRO A 49 9.49 0.75 -22.94
N PRO A 50 10.43 1.67 -23.22
CA PRO A 50 11.47 2.06 -22.26
C PRO A 50 10.93 2.82 -21.04
N VAL A 51 9.67 3.26 -21.07
CA VAL A 51 9.03 4.03 -19.99
C VAL A 51 8.60 3.17 -18.80
N VAL A 52 8.45 1.85 -18.96
CA VAL A 52 7.93 0.94 -17.91
C VAL A 52 8.72 0.99 -16.59
N GLY A 53 10.02 1.26 -16.65
CA GLY A 53 10.85 1.41 -15.45
C GLY A 53 10.60 2.72 -14.70
N LYS A 54 10.30 3.81 -15.42
CA LYS A 54 9.92 5.09 -14.82
C LYS A 54 8.51 5.01 -14.22
N GLU A 55 7.58 4.35 -14.91
CA GLU A 55 6.22 4.11 -14.41
C GLU A 55 6.22 3.25 -13.15
N HIS A 56 7.05 2.19 -13.11
CA HIS A 56 7.26 1.41 -11.89
C HIS A 56 7.71 2.28 -10.71
N LEU A 57 8.66 3.20 -10.92
CA LEU A 57 9.16 4.07 -9.87
C LEU A 57 8.10 5.06 -9.37
N VAL A 58 7.32 5.66 -10.28
CA VAL A 58 6.25 6.59 -9.91
C VAL A 58 5.17 5.87 -9.12
N LEU A 59 4.67 4.73 -9.60
CA LEU A 59 3.65 3.94 -8.93
C LEU A 59 4.15 3.35 -7.60
N GLY A 60 5.41 2.92 -7.55
CA GLY A 60 6.03 2.46 -6.32
C GLY A 60 6.07 3.55 -5.24
N ARG A 61 6.28 4.80 -5.63
CA ARG A 61 6.26 5.94 -4.71
C ARG A 61 4.86 6.21 -4.15
N TRP A 62 3.83 6.07 -4.99
CA TRP A 62 2.43 6.11 -4.54
C TRP A 62 2.08 4.96 -3.62
N LEU A 63 2.54 3.74 -3.92
CA LEU A 63 2.34 2.57 -3.08
C LEU A 63 2.94 2.77 -1.69
N THR A 64 4.21 3.19 -1.60
CA THR A 64 4.86 3.47 -0.31
C THR A 64 4.13 4.57 0.45
N GLY A 65 3.74 5.65 -0.22
CA GLY A 65 2.97 6.73 0.40
C GLY A 65 1.62 6.24 0.94
N GLY A 66 0.92 5.39 0.19
CA GLY A 66 -0.34 4.79 0.61
C GLY A 66 -0.18 3.87 1.83
N VAL A 67 0.80 2.98 1.82
CA VAL A 67 1.08 2.08 2.96
C VAL A 67 1.41 2.88 4.21
N VAL A 68 2.34 3.84 4.12
CA VAL A 68 2.72 4.69 5.25
C VAL A 68 1.53 5.51 5.74
N GLY A 69 0.74 6.10 4.84
CA GLY A 69 -0.43 6.89 5.19
C GLY A 69 -1.48 6.09 5.95
N VAL A 70 -1.78 4.88 5.49
CA VAL A 70 -2.69 3.96 6.20
C VAL A 70 -2.10 3.60 7.56
N THR A 71 -0.82 3.21 7.66
CA THR A 71 -0.20 2.88 8.95
C THR A 71 -0.25 4.04 9.94
N LEU A 72 0.02 5.27 9.51
CA LEU A 72 -0.05 6.45 10.38
C LEU A 72 -1.47 6.73 10.85
N LEU A 73 -2.47 6.58 9.98
CA LEU A 73 -3.88 6.70 10.32
C LEU A 73 -4.32 5.62 11.33
N ALA A 74 -3.84 4.37 11.20
CA ALA A 74 -4.09 3.30 12.19
C ALA A 74 -3.52 3.67 13.55
N LEU A 75 -2.25 4.09 13.58
CA LEU A 75 -1.58 4.48 14.81
C LEU A 75 -2.26 5.69 15.47
N ALA A 76 -2.64 6.70 14.69
CA ALA A 76 -3.38 7.85 15.18
C ALA A 76 -4.73 7.44 15.79
N TYR A 77 -5.47 6.54 15.13
CA TYR A 77 -6.72 5.99 15.66
C TYR A 77 -6.49 5.25 16.99
N SER A 78 -5.48 4.38 17.07
CA SER A 78 -5.14 3.64 18.28
C SER A 78 -4.72 4.56 19.44
N VAL A 79 -4.00 5.65 19.17
CA VAL A 79 -3.61 6.61 20.21
C VAL A 79 -4.80 7.42 20.71
N VAL A 80 -5.62 7.94 19.80
CA VAL A 80 -6.75 8.83 20.13
C VAL A 80 -7.91 8.05 20.77
N PHE A 81 -8.24 6.86 20.25
CA PHE A 81 -9.43 6.11 20.67
C PHE A 81 -9.09 4.80 21.40
N GLY A 82 -7.93 4.20 21.14
CA GLY A 82 -7.52 2.91 21.72
C GLY A 82 -6.93 3.01 23.15
N SER A 83 -6.52 4.20 23.59
CA SER A 83 -5.99 4.43 24.94
C SER A 83 -7.01 4.15 26.05
N GLY A 84 -8.31 4.28 25.77
CA GLY A 84 -9.38 3.93 26.71
C GLY A 84 -9.37 2.46 27.12
N GLY A 85 -9.10 1.54 26.18
CA GLY A 85 -9.03 0.10 26.43
C GLY A 85 -7.81 -0.31 27.28
N PHE A 86 -6.67 0.35 27.06
CA PHE A 86 -5.44 0.14 27.83
C PHE A 86 -5.58 0.64 29.28
N ILE A 87 -6.21 1.81 29.47
CA ILE A 87 -6.45 2.38 30.82
C ILE A 87 -7.50 1.57 31.59
N SER A 88 -8.56 1.09 30.93
CA SER A 88 -9.54 0.21 31.58
C SER A 88 -8.94 -1.14 32.00
N GLN A 89 -7.96 -1.65 31.27
CA GLN A 89 -7.24 -2.87 31.65
C GLN A 89 -6.33 -2.65 32.87
N GLN A 90 -5.86 -1.42 33.10
CA GLN A 90 -5.02 -1.07 34.24
C GLN A 90 -5.80 -0.83 35.56
N GLN A 91 -7.10 -0.48 35.48
CA GLN A 91 -7.95 -0.28 36.66
C GLN A 91 -8.63 -1.57 37.16
N GLY A 92 -8.55 -2.67 36.40
CA GLY A 92 -9.14 -3.96 36.75
C GLY A 92 -8.17 -5.00 37.31
N GLY A 93 -6.97 -4.60 37.72
CA GLY A 93 -5.94 -5.46 38.33
C GLY A 93 -5.72 -5.17 39.80
#